data_AF-R4WBB1-F1
#
_entry.id   AF-R4WBB1-F1
#
_cell.length_a   1.000
_cell.length_b   1.000
_cell.length_c   1.000
_cell.angle_alpha   90.00
_cell.angle_beta   90.00
_cell.angle_gamma   90.00
#
_symmetry.space_group_name_H-M   'P 1'
#
loop_
_entity.id
_entity.type
_entity.pdbx_description
1 polymer ?
#
loop_
_entity_poly.entity_id
_entity_poly.type
_entity_poly.pdbx_seq_one_letter_code
_entity_poly.pdbx_strand_id
1 'polypeptide(L)'
;ISSEAAALAGRLKLGKLIYLYDDNHITIDGPTDITWNEDIELRFKAHGWHVITVPDGEDLDAIYGAIKAAQDEKEKPSLIRVRTHIGWHSPKQDDPAVHGAPLSEEEARKTKRALGFPEDKNFYIPEEALNHFRKAIDRGAEIERQWRDMFEEYRKSYPELAEQFERFVKGELPEGWEEDLPVYTDTTKKVATRSASGETLNVLADKIPNLIGGSADLAHSNKVFLKGKGEFYCDTPSGRNIHFGIREHAMGAAVNGMALHGGIIPFGAT
;
A
#
# COMPACT_ATOMS: atom_id res chain seq x y z
N ILE A 1 -4.98 -1.27 -13.52
CA ILE A 1 -4.67 -0.92 -12.11
C ILE A 1 -3.18 -1.05 -11.79
N SER A 2 -2.63 -2.26 -11.65
CA SER A 2 -1.29 -2.46 -11.06
C SER A 2 -0.17 -1.78 -11.84
N SER A 3 -0.21 -1.79 -13.19
CA SER A 3 0.78 -1.07 -14.01
C SER A 3 0.73 0.45 -13.81
N GLU A 4 -0.47 1.05 -13.73
CA GLU A 4 -0.64 2.48 -13.41
C GLU A 4 -0.06 2.81 -12.03
N ALA A 5 -0.40 2.00 -11.01
CA ALA A 5 0.06 2.18 -9.65
C ALA A 5 1.58 1.99 -9.53
N ALA A 6 2.16 1.00 -10.21
CA ALA A 6 3.59 0.75 -10.23
C ALA A 6 4.36 1.90 -10.89
N ALA A 7 3.85 2.42 -12.03
CA ALA A 7 4.42 3.58 -12.68
C ALA A 7 4.36 4.83 -11.79
N LEU A 8 3.25 5.05 -11.08
CA LEU A 8 3.09 6.17 -10.15
C LEU A 8 4.04 6.03 -8.95
N ALA A 9 4.13 4.86 -8.32
CA ALA A 9 5.01 4.62 -7.18
C ALA A 9 6.49 4.79 -7.53
N GLY A 10 6.89 4.33 -8.73
CA GLY A 10 8.24 4.53 -9.25
C GLY A 10 8.55 6.01 -9.51
N ARG A 11 7.61 6.75 -10.11
CA ARG A 11 7.71 8.20 -10.26
C ARG A 11 7.84 8.93 -8.92
N LEU A 12 7.08 8.50 -7.91
CA LEU A 12 7.09 9.09 -6.57
C LEU A 12 8.26 8.59 -5.70
N LYS A 13 9.11 7.69 -6.20
CA LYS A 13 10.25 7.12 -5.47
C LYS A 13 9.89 6.58 -4.09
N LEU A 14 8.82 5.78 -4.00
CA LEU A 14 8.32 5.26 -2.73
C LEU A 14 9.22 4.13 -2.16
N GLY A 15 10.41 4.48 -1.66
CA GLY A 15 11.43 3.50 -1.21
C GLY A 15 11.04 2.59 -0.05
N LYS A 16 9.98 2.93 0.69
CA LYS A 16 9.44 2.05 1.74
C LYS A 16 8.47 0.97 1.21
N LEU A 17 8.11 1.02 -0.07
CA LEU A 17 7.21 0.06 -0.69
C LEU A 17 7.99 -1.15 -1.21
N ILE A 18 7.64 -2.33 -0.72
CA ILE A 18 8.23 -3.61 -1.13
C ILE A 18 7.11 -4.55 -1.56
N TYR A 19 7.17 -5.01 -2.81
CA TYR A 19 6.31 -6.06 -3.34
C TYR A 19 7.04 -7.39 -3.27
N LEU A 20 6.39 -8.40 -2.69
CA LEU A 20 6.75 -9.80 -2.88
C LEU A 20 5.85 -10.35 -3.98
N TYR A 21 6.43 -10.68 -5.13
CA TYR A 21 5.70 -11.28 -6.24
C TYR A 21 5.92 -12.79 -6.24
N ASP A 22 4.84 -13.52 -5.98
CA ASP A 22 4.78 -14.97 -6.09
C ASP A 22 4.78 -15.38 -7.56
N ASP A 23 5.97 -15.71 -8.06
CA ASP A 23 6.18 -16.10 -9.45
C ASP A 23 6.10 -17.62 -9.60
N ASN A 24 4.89 -18.16 -9.55
CA ASN A 24 4.64 -19.60 -9.63
C ASN A 24 4.36 -20.13 -11.06
N HIS A 25 4.27 -19.25 -12.06
CA HIS A 25 3.95 -19.56 -13.47
C HIS A 25 2.57 -20.19 -13.73
N ILE A 26 1.63 -20.14 -12.78
CA ILE A 26 0.28 -20.68 -12.93
C ILE A 26 -0.78 -19.58 -12.74
N THR A 27 -1.82 -19.64 -13.56
CA THR A 27 -3.07 -18.89 -13.43
C THR A 27 -4.26 -19.85 -13.39
N ILE A 28 -5.48 -19.34 -13.25
CA ILE A 28 -6.70 -20.18 -13.21
C ILE A 28 -6.83 -21.06 -14.46
N ASP A 29 -6.57 -20.50 -15.64
CA ASP A 29 -6.79 -21.20 -16.92
C ASP A 29 -5.62 -22.11 -17.32
N GLY A 30 -4.50 -22.07 -16.60
CA GLY A 30 -3.32 -22.82 -16.98
C GLY A 30 -2.00 -22.12 -16.65
N PRO A 31 -0.89 -22.62 -17.24
CA PRO A 31 0.39 -21.94 -17.20
C PRO A 31 0.28 -20.49 -17.69
N THR A 32 1.08 -19.59 -17.13
CA THR A 32 1.03 -18.17 -17.47
C THR A 32 1.29 -17.90 -18.95
N ASP A 33 2.11 -18.71 -19.61
CA ASP A 33 2.54 -18.52 -21.01
C ASP A 33 1.41 -18.57 -22.05
N ILE A 34 0.24 -19.11 -21.69
CA ILE A 34 -0.93 -19.14 -22.58
C ILE A 34 -1.58 -17.76 -22.73
N THR A 35 -1.39 -16.86 -21.76
CA THR A 35 -1.95 -15.49 -21.78
C THR A 35 -0.92 -14.39 -21.51
N TRP A 36 0.25 -14.72 -21.00
CA TRP A 36 1.20 -13.76 -20.44
C TRP A 36 2.66 -14.23 -20.59
N ASN A 37 3.44 -13.45 -21.32
CA ASN A 37 4.85 -13.74 -21.62
C ASN A 37 5.74 -12.46 -21.57
N GLU A 38 5.31 -11.43 -20.85
CA GLU A 38 6.08 -10.20 -20.73
C GLU A 38 7.27 -10.38 -19.78
N ASP A 39 8.32 -9.57 -19.96
CA ASP A 39 9.39 -9.47 -18.98
C ASP A 39 8.99 -8.49 -17.86
N ILE A 40 8.52 -9.06 -16.76
CA ILE A 40 8.07 -8.33 -15.57
C ILE A 40 9.23 -7.53 -14.96
N GLU A 41 10.43 -8.09 -14.92
CA GLU A 41 11.59 -7.40 -14.36
C GLU A 41 11.93 -6.16 -15.17
N LEU A 42 11.96 -6.28 -16.51
CA LEU A 42 12.19 -5.14 -17.40
C LEU A 42 11.08 -4.10 -17.28
N ARG A 43 9.80 -4.51 -17.19
CA ARG A 43 8.69 -3.58 -16.99
C ARG A 43 8.82 -2.79 -15.70
N PHE A 44 9.16 -3.44 -14.59
CA PHE A 44 9.37 -2.76 -13.30
C PHE A 44 10.63 -1.89 -13.29
N LYS A 45 11.73 -2.35 -13.88
CA LYS A 45 12.95 -1.53 -14.09
C LYS A 45 12.61 -0.28 -14.91
N ALA A 46 11.79 -0.39 -15.95
CA ALA A 46 11.32 0.75 -16.75
C ALA A 46 10.44 1.73 -15.96
N HIS A 47 9.71 1.26 -14.95
CA HIS A 47 9.00 2.12 -14.01
C HIS A 47 9.91 2.77 -12.95
N GLY A 48 11.21 2.45 -12.91
CA GLY A 48 12.15 2.99 -11.93
C GLY A 48 12.22 2.20 -10.63
N TRP A 49 11.83 0.92 -10.62
CA TRP A 49 11.87 0.08 -9.44
C TRP A 49 13.24 -0.58 -9.25
N HIS A 50 13.56 -0.87 -7.99
CA HIS A 50 14.59 -1.84 -7.64
C HIS A 50 14.01 -3.25 -7.79
N VAL A 51 14.69 -4.14 -8.49
CA VAL A 51 14.18 -5.49 -8.79
C VAL A 51 15.19 -6.52 -8.32
N ILE A 52 14.74 -7.44 -7.46
CA ILE A 52 15.52 -8.57 -6.94
C ILE A 52 14.78 -9.85 -7.33
N THR A 53 15.52 -10.85 -7.79
CA THR A 53 14.97 -12.17 -8.10
C THR A 53 15.53 -13.20 -7.14
N VAL A 54 14.64 -13.90 -6.46
CA VAL A 54 14.96 -15.05 -5.60
C VAL A 54 14.54 -16.31 -6.36
N PRO A 55 15.50 -17.14 -6.82
CA PRO A 55 15.22 -18.26 -7.71
C PRO A 55 14.59 -19.47 -7.01
N ASP A 56 14.61 -19.51 -5.68
CA ASP A 56 14.05 -20.58 -4.87
C ASP A 56 13.24 -19.99 -3.71
N GLY A 57 11.92 -20.19 -3.73
CA GLY A 57 10.99 -19.75 -2.70
C GLY A 57 11.16 -20.47 -1.35
N GLU A 58 11.91 -21.57 -1.31
CA GLU A 58 12.21 -22.30 -0.08
C GLU A 58 13.53 -21.82 0.57
N ASP A 59 14.31 -20.99 -0.10
CA ASP A 59 15.50 -20.36 0.45
C ASP A 59 15.13 -19.12 1.29
N LEU A 60 14.80 -19.37 2.56
CA LEU A 60 14.40 -18.33 3.50
C LEU A 60 15.50 -17.28 3.76
N ASP A 61 16.78 -17.67 3.67
CA ASP A 61 17.90 -16.75 3.86
C ASP A 61 18.03 -15.80 2.66
N ALA A 62 17.82 -16.31 1.43
CA ALA A 62 17.77 -15.47 0.24
C ALA A 62 16.57 -14.51 0.25
N ILE A 63 15.38 -14.97 0.67
CA ILE A 63 14.20 -14.10 0.81
C ILE A 63 14.46 -13.02 1.86
N TYR A 64 15.00 -13.39 3.03
CA TYR A 64 15.34 -12.44 4.07
C TYR A 64 16.37 -11.41 3.59
N GLY A 65 17.44 -11.86 2.92
CA GLY A 65 18.45 -11.01 2.32
C GLY A 65 17.87 -10.04 1.28
N ALA A 66 16.95 -10.50 0.43
CA ALA A 66 16.26 -9.67 -0.53
C ALA A 66 15.39 -8.59 0.14
N ILE A 67 14.66 -8.94 1.20
CA ILE A 67 13.87 -7.98 1.99
C ILE A 67 14.80 -6.95 2.63
N LYS A 68 15.94 -7.36 3.17
CA LYS A 68 16.94 -6.43 3.74
C LYS A 68 17.49 -5.48 2.68
N ALA A 69 17.90 -5.99 1.51
CA ALA A 69 18.37 -5.15 0.41
C ALA A 69 17.29 -4.17 -0.09
N ALA A 70 16.03 -4.61 -0.17
CA ALA A 70 14.90 -3.75 -0.51
C ALA A 70 14.61 -2.68 0.54
N GLN A 71 14.78 -2.99 1.83
CA GLN A 71 14.67 -2.00 2.91
C GLN A 71 15.80 -0.98 2.86
N ASP A 72 17.00 -1.35 2.43
CA ASP A 72 18.16 -0.46 2.37
C ASP A 72 18.12 0.50 1.17
N GLU A 73 17.44 0.12 0.08
CA GLU A 73 17.10 1.03 -1.03
C GLU A 73 16.06 2.06 -0.58
N LYS A 74 16.42 3.34 -0.61
CA LYS A 74 15.56 4.44 -0.11
C LYS A 74 14.92 5.25 -1.22
N GLU A 75 15.43 5.15 -2.45
CA GLU A 75 15.06 6.02 -3.56
C GLU A 75 14.13 5.34 -4.56
N LYS A 76 13.86 4.04 -4.39
CA LYS A 76 13.03 3.26 -5.32
C LYS A 76 12.14 2.28 -4.59
N PRO A 77 10.86 2.15 -4.98
CA PRO A 77 10.09 0.99 -4.56
C PRO A 77 10.76 -0.29 -5.08
N SER A 78 10.60 -1.39 -4.33
CA SER A 78 11.26 -2.66 -4.62
C SER A 78 10.26 -3.74 -5.02
N LEU A 79 10.58 -4.49 -6.08
CA LEU A 79 9.94 -5.74 -6.45
C LEU A 79 10.91 -6.88 -6.14
N ILE A 80 10.50 -7.78 -5.26
CA ILE A 80 11.18 -9.05 -5.01
C ILE A 80 10.35 -10.12 -5.69
N ARG A 81 10.84 -10.62 -6.82
CA ARG A 81 10.26 -11.75 -7.56
C ARG A 81 10.75 -13.03 -6.93
N VAL A 82 9.85 -13.82 -6.35
CA VAL A 82 10.17 -15.08 -5.68
C VAL A 82 9.63 -16.22 -6.54
N ARG A 83 10.53 -17.05 -7.08
CA ARG A 83 10.13 -18.22 -7.86
C ARG A 83 9.65 -19.30 -6.90
N THR A 84 8.40 -19.68 -7.00
CA THR A 84 7.80 -20.72 -6.17
C THR A 84 7.17 -21.82 -7.03
N HIS A 85 6.69 -22.86 -6.37
CA HIS A 85 5.87 -23.92 -6.94
C HIS A 85 4.49 -23.89 -6.29
N ILE A 86 3.44 -23.67 -7.07
CA ILE A 86 2.08 -23.63 -6.53
C ILE A 86 1.70 -25.02 -6.01
N GLY A 87 1.09 -25.09 -4.83
CA GLY A 87 0.73 -26.36 -4.21
C GLY A 87 1.94 -27.24 -3.88
N TRP A 88 3.08 -26.63 -3.54
CA TRP A 88 4.34 -27.29 -3.17
C TRP A 88 4.13 -28.54 -2.31
N HIS A 89 4.78 -29.64 -2.69
CA HIS A 89 4.70 -30.98 -2.08
C HIS A 89 3.36 -31.71 -2.21
N SER A 90 2.31 -31.08 -2.74
CA SER A 90 1.06 -31.77 -3.01
C SER A 90 1.18 -32.68 -4.24
N PRO A 91 0.35 -33.74 -4.35
CA PRO A 91 0.27 -34.54 -5.57
C PRO A 91 -0.15 -33.76 -6.83
N LYS A 92 -0.63 -32.52 -6.68
CA LYS A 92 -1.05 -31.60 -7.75
C LYS A 92 -0.15 -30.35 -7.80
N GLN A 93 1.09 -30.46 -7.34
CA GLN A 93 2.05 -29.37 -7.44
C GLN A 93 2.19 -28.92 -8.90
N ASP A 94 2.24 -27.60 -9.12
CA ASP A 94 2.34 -26.96 -10.43
C ASP A 94 1.13 -27.23 -11.37
N ASP A 95 0.04 -27.81 -10.85
CA ASP A 95 -1.21 -28.00 -11.57
C ASP A 95 -2.20 -26.85 -11.27
N PRO A 96 -2.79 -26.17 -12.28
CA PRO A 96 -3.81 -25.14 -12.08
C PRO A 96 -4.98 -25.57 -11.18
N ALA A 97 -5.32 -26.86 -11.15
CA ALA A 97 -6.37 -27.41 -10.31
C ALA A 97 -6.11 -27.21 -8.80
N VAL A 98 -4.86 -26.97 -8.38
CA VAL A 98 -4.51 -26.70 -6.99
C VAL A 98 -4.78 -25.25 -6.57
N HIS A 99 -5.05 -24.34 -7.52
CA HIS A 99 -5.23 -22.90 -7.25
C HIS A 99 -6.51 -22.60 -6.45
N GLY A 100 -7.64 -23.17 -6.87
CA GLY A 100 -8.97 -22.74 -6.38
C GLY A 100 -9.85 -23.87 -5.85
N ALA A 101 -9.38 -25.11 -5.86
CA ALA A 101 -10.16 -26.27 -5.41
C ALA A 101 -9.48 -26.95 -4.20
N PRO A 102 -10.26 -27.49 -3.25
CA PRO A 102 -9.71 -28.26 -2.15
C PRO A 102 -8.96 -29.50 -2.65
N LEU A 103 -7.84 -29.83 -2.01
CA LEU A 103 -7.24 -31.15 -2.11
C LEU A 103 -8.22 -32.20 -1.54
N SER A 104 -8.25 -33.39 -2.14
CA SER A 104 -8.97 -34.51 -1.54
C SER A 104 -8.35 -34.92 -0.20
N GLU A 105 -9.08 -35.67 0.62
CA GLU A 105 -8.56 -36.15 1.93
C GLU A 105 -7.27 -36.98 1.76
N GLU A 106 -7.20 -37.80 0.72
CA GLU A 106 -6.01 -38.59 0.40
C GLU A 106 -4.85 -37.69 -0.07
N GLU A 107 -5.11 -36.71 -0.94
CA GLU A 107 -4.10 -35.74 -1.39
C GLU A 107 -3.56 -34.91 -0.23
N ALA A 108 -4.42 -34.48 0.69
CA ALA A 108 -4.02 -33.76 1.90
C ALA A 108 -3.14 -34.62 2.82
N ARG A 109 -3.47 -35.90 3.03
CA ARG A 109 -2.62 -36.84 3.78
C ARG A 109 -1.25 -37.01 3.14
N LYS A 110 -1.19 -37.20 1.81
CA LYS A 110 0.07 -37.31 1.06
C LYS A 110 0.92 -36.03 1.20
N THR A 111 0.30 -34.87 1.12
CA THR A 111 0.96 -33.57 1.28
C THR A 111 1.55 -33.43 2.70
N LYS A 112 0.76 -33.75 3.74
CA LYS A 112 1.24 -33.76 5.13
C LYS A 112 2.44 -34.68 5.30
N ARG A 113 2.39 -35.91 4.76
CA ARG A 113 3.51 -36.85 4.79
C ARG A 113 4.77 -36.25 4.16
N ALA A 114 4.63 -35.66 2.97
CA ALA A 114 5.75 -35.05 2.26
C ALA A 114 6.39 -33.90 3.07
N LEU A 115 5.58 -33.13 3.79
CA LEU A 115 6.03 -32.03 4.66
C LEU A 115 6.48 -32.49 6.06
N GLY A 116 6.46 -33.79 6.35
CA GLY A 116 6.80 -34.32 7.69
C GLY A 116 5.73 -34.07 8.77
N PHE A 117 4.50 -33.72 8.39
CA PHE A 117 3.38 -33.50 9.30
C PHE A 117 2.57 -34.77 9.58
N PRO A 118 1.93 -34.89 10.77
CA PRO A 118 1.00 -35.99 11.08
C PRO A 118 -0.20 -36.01 10.13
N GLU A 119 -0.36 -37.10 9.37
CA GLU A 119 -1.37 -37.21 8.30
C GLU A 119 -2.81 -37.21 8.82
N ASP A 120 -3.03 -37.76 10.01
CA ASP A 120 -4.32 -37.98 10.66
C ASP A 120 -4.86 -36.75 11.41
N LYS A 121 -4.01 -35.76 11.69
CA LYS A 121 -4.43 -34.58 12.45
C LYS A 121 -4.91 -33.45 11.55
N ASN A 122 -5.99 -32.80 11.95
CA ASN A 122 -6.50 -31.57 11.33
C ASN A 122 -6.29 -30.38 12.25
N PHE A 123 -5.98 -29.21 11.68
CA PHE A 123 -5.69 -27.99 12.43
C PHE A 123 -4.59 -28.16 13.50
N TYR A 124 -3.62 -29.05 13.23
CA TYR A 124 -2.51 -29.30 14.15
C TYR A 124 -1.47 -28.19 14.07
N ILE A 125 -1.10 -27.65 15.23
CA ILE A 125 -0.08 -26.61 15.36
C ILE A 125 1.06 -27.19 16.20
N PRO A 126 2.27 -27.38 15.64
CA PRO A 126 3.44 -27.77 16.42
C PRO A 126 3.76 -26.75 17.50
N GLU A 127 4.04 -27.22 18.71
CA GLU A 127 4.34 -26.35 19.86
C GLU A 127 5.56 -25.46 19.61
N GLU A 128 6.56 -25.94 18.87
CA GLU A 128 7.74 -25.15 18.49
C GLU A 128 7.38 -23.96 17.59
N ALA A 129 6.47 -24.16 16.62
CA ALA A 129 6.03 -23.13 15.71
C ALA A 129 5.19 -22.10 16.48
N LEU A 130 4.25 -22.57 17.31
CA LEU A 130 3.44 -21.70 18.17
C LEU A 130 4.32 -20.81 19.05
N ASN A 131 5.31 -21.40 19.71
CA ASN A 131 6.23 -20.68 20.59
C ASN A 131 7.15 -19.73 19.81
N HIS A 132 7.60 -20.11 18.62
CA HIS A 132 8.38 -19.21 17.77
C HIS A 132 7.56 -17.97 17.38
N PHE A 133 6.34 -18.14 16.85
CA PHE A 133 5.50 -17.03 16.40
C PHE A 133 5.03 -16.14 17.56
N ARG A 134 4.77 -16.71 18.75
CA ARG A 134 4.40 -15.93 19.94
C ARG A 134 5.47 -14.94 20.40
N LYS A 135 6.75 -15.16 20.08
CA LYS A 135 7.83 -14.18 20.34
C LYS A 135 7.55 -12.83 19.65
N ALA A 136 6.75 -12.81 18.59
CA ALA A 136 6.36 -11.57 17.92
C ALA A 136 5.49 -10.66 18.80
N ILE A 137 4.77 -11.22 19.78
CA ILE A 137 3.93 -10.45 20.71
C ILE A 137 4.82 -9.57 21.60
N ASP A 138 5.76 -10.18 22.30
CA ASP A 138 6.68 -9.44 23.20
C ASP A 138 7.55 -8.48 22.42
N ARG A 139 8.07 -8.90 21.25
CA ARG A 139 8.84 -8.02 20.36
C ARG A 139 8.01 -6.85 19.85
N GLY A 140 6.76 -7.08 19.48
CA GLY A 140 5.85 -6.02 19.02
C GLY A 140 5.53 -5.02 20.12
N ALA A 141 5.21 -5.52 21.32
CA ALA A 141 4.95 -4.69 22.50
C ALA A 141 6.17 -3.84 22.88
N GLU A 142 7.37 -4.39 22.76
CA GLU A 142 8.62 -3.66 22.98
C GLU A 142 8.78 -2.51 21.98
N ILE A 143 8.65 -2.78 20.67
CA ILE A 143 8.79 -1.77 19.61
C ILE A 143 7.72 -0.69 19.76
N GLU A 144 6.48 -1.06 20.08
CA GLU A 144 5.41 -0.10 20.32
C GLU A 144 5.69 0.76 21.55
N ARG A 145 6.18 0.16 22.66
CA ARG A 145 6.57 0.92 23.85
C ARG A 145 7.66 1.93 23.53
N GLN A 146 8.70 1.53 22.80
CA GLN A 146 9.77 2.42 22.37
C GLN A 146 9.23 3.58 21.52
N TRP A 147 8.29 3.31 20.60
CA TRP A 147 7.64 4.35 19.81
C TRP A 147 6.81 5.30 20.68
N ARG A 148 6.07 4.77 21.67
CA ARG A 148 5.28 5.58 22.62
C ARG A 148 6.18 6.47 23.48
N ASP A 149 7.27 5.93 24.01
CA ASP A 149 8.24 6.68 24.80
C ASP A 149 8.86 7.81 23.96
N MET A 150 9.25 7.51 22.71
CA MET A 150 9.71 8.52 21.75
C MET A 150 8.65 9.59 21.48
N PHE A 151 7.38 9.20 21.32
CA PHE A 151 6.28 10.12 21.07
C PHE A 151 5.98 11.02 22.27
N GLU A 152 6.14 10.55 23.49
CA GLU A 152 6.00 11.38 24.69
C GLU A 152 7.12 12.42 24.81
N GLU A 153 8.35 12.09 24.40
CA GLU A 153 9.43 13.09 24.29
C GLU A 153 9.18 14.10 23.16
N TYR A 154 8.61 13.63 22.04
CA TYR A 154 8.15 14.50 20.96
C TYR A 154 7.06 15.46 21.43
N ARG A 155 6.09 15.00 22.22
CA ARG A 155 5.01 15.83 22.81
C ARG A 155 5.57 16.94 23.69
N LYS A 156 6.58 16.65 24.52
CA LYS A 156 7.23 17.67 25.36
C LYS A 156 7.97 18.72 24.53
N SER A 157 8.60 18.30 23.44
CA SER A 157 9.43 19.16 22.59
C SER A 157 8.61 19.98 21.58
N TYR A 158 7.48 19.43 21.12
CA TYR A 158 6.62 19.97 20.07
C TYR A 158 5.12 19.81 20.42
N PRO A 159 4.64 20.44 21.49
CA PRO A 159 3.28 20.19 22.02
C PRO A 159 2.18 20.43 20.99
N GLU A 160 2.26 21.51 20.23
CA GLU A 160 1.25 21.86 19.20
C GLU A 160 1.23 20.85 18.05
N LEU A 161 2.40 20.38 17.58
CA LEU A 161 2.47 19.40 16.49
C LEU A 161 2.06 18.00 16.97
N ALA A 162 2.34 17.64 18.22
CA ALA A 162 1.89 16.39 18.80
C ALA A 162 0.36 16.35 18.92
N GLU A 163 -0.27 17.43 19.41
CA GLU A 163 -1.73 17.53 19.45
C GLU A 163 -2.33 17.43 18.04
N GLN A 164 -1.73 18.11 17.06
CA GLN A 164 -2.15 18.02 15.66
C GLN A 164 -2.05 16.59 15.12
N PHE A 165 -0.93 15.90 15.35
CA PHE A 165 -0.75 14.51 14.93
C PHE A 165 -1.77 13.57 15.58
N GLU A 166 -2.03 13.71 16.89
CA GLU A 166 -3.02 12.89 17.59
C GLU A 166 -4.42 13.07 17.03
N ARG A 167 -4.80 14.32 16.74
CA ARG A 167 -6.08 14.65 16.11
C ARG A 167 -6.21 13.96 14.74
N PHE A 168 -5.15 14.01 13.94
CA PHE A 168 -5.10 13.38 12.62
C PHE A 168 -5.29 11.87 12.68
N VAL A 169 -4.56 11.17 13.56
CA VAL A 169 -4.65 9.70 13.66
C VAL A 169 -5.97 9.24 14.26
N LYS A 170 -6.64 10.07 15.07
CA LYS A 170 -8.01 9.83 15.56
C LYS A 170 -9.10 10.13 14.54
N GLY A 171 -8.77 10.78 13.42
CA GLY A 171 -9.76 11.21 12.43
C GLY A 171 -10.65 12.36 12.90
N GLU A 172 -10.17 13.16 13.85
CA GLU A 172 -10.88 14.32 14.38
C GLU A 172 -10.62 15.55 13.49
N LEU A 173 -11.65 16.37 13.28
CA LEU A 173 -11.51 17.65 12.55
C LEU A 173 -11.16 18.78 13.53
N PRO A 174 -10.40 19.80 13.09
CA PRO A 174 -10.17 21.00 13.91
C PRO A 174 -11.48 21.72 14.24
N GLU A 175 -11.57 22.34 15.41
CA GLU A 175 -12.68 23.22 15.75
C GLU A 175 -12.77 24.38 14.75
N GLY A 176 -14.00 24.74 14.34
CA GLY A 176 -14.25 25.81 13.37
C GLY A 176 -13.80 25.48 11.94
N TRP A 177 -13.63 24.19 11.59
CA TRP A 177 -13.27 23.79 10.23
C TRP A 177 -14.33 24.18 9.18
N GLU A 178 -15.58 24.32 9.61
CA GLU A 178 -16.74 24.73 8.83
C GLU A 178 -16.90 26.27 8.73
N GLU A 179 -16.13 27.03 9.50
CA GLU A 179 -16.13 28.48 9.41
C GLU A 179 -15.63 28.93 8.03
N ASP A 180 -16.10 30.08 7.56
CA ASP A 180 -15.72 30.69 6.29
C ASP A 180 -16.09 29.89 5.03
N LEU A 181 -16.84 28.78 5.17
CA LEU A 181 -17.38 28.05 4.03
C LEU A 181 -18.24 28.98 3.15
N PRO A 182 -18.08 28.93 1.81
CA PRO A 182 -18.75 29.87 0.92
C PRO A 182 -20.27 29.68 0.95
N VAL A 183 -20.99 30.80 1.13
CA VAL A 183 -22.45 30.85 1.07
C VAL A 183 -22.88 31.63 -0.16
N TYR A 184 -23.68 31.00 -1.03
CA TYR A 184 -24.14 31.58 -2.28
C TYR A 184 -25.58 32.09 -2.14
N THR A 185 -25.76 33.36 -1.77
CA THR A 185 -27.08 33.97 -1.56
C THR A 185 -27.63 34.71 -2.78
N ASP A 186 -26.76 35.14 -3.71
CA ASP A 186 -27.15 35.86 -4.92
C ASP A 186 -27.56 34.89 -6.03
N THR A 187 -28.87 34.70 -6.20
CA THR A 187 -29.45 33.79 -7.20
C THR A 187 -29.34 34.30 -8.64
N THR A 188 -28.88 35.54 -8.86
CA THR A 188 -28.66 36.08 -10.19
C THR A 188 -27.31 35.64 -10.78
N LYS A 189 -26.35 35.26 -9.93
CA LYS A 189 -25.04 34.76 -10.34
C LYS A 189 -25.09 33.26 -10.56
N LYS A 190 -24.63 32.82 -11.73
CA LYS A 190 -24.47 31.40 -12.05
C LYS A 190 -23.08 30.93 -11.63
N VAL A 191 -23.03 29.95 -10.72
CA VAL A 191 -21.80 29.28 -10.32
C VAL A 191 -21.90 27.80 -10.70
N ALA A 192 -20.91 27.30 -11.44
CA ALA A 192 -20.83 25.86 -11.70
C ALA A 192 -20.44 25.13 -10.40
N THR A 193 -21.07 24.00 -10.11
CA THR A 193 -20.81 23.24 -8.86
C THR A 193 -19.36 22.81 -8.70
N ARG A 194 -18.63 22.55 -9.79
CA ARG A 194 -17.18 22.32 -9.75
C ARG A 194 -16.38 23.53 -9.25
N SER A 195 -16.80 24.76 -9.62
CA SER A 195 -16.16 25.98 -9.12
C SER A 195 -16.46 26.17 -7.64
N ALA A 196 -17.71 25.97 -7.24
CA ALA A 196 -18.09 26.00 -5.82
C ALA A 196 -17.33 24.95 -5.00
N SER A 197 -17.19 23.73 -5.53
CA SER A 197 -16.38 22.66 -4.92
C SER A 197 -14.93 23.09 -4.73
N GLY A 198 -14.31 23.70 -5.75
CA GLY A 198 -12.94 24.19 -5.65
C GLY A 198 -12.75 25.34 -4.67
N GLU A 199 -13.72 26.26 -4.58
CA GLU A 199 -13.74 27.34 -3.59
C GLU A 199 -13.83 26.76 -2.17
N THR A 200 -14.79 25.87 -1.92
CA THR A 200 -14.94 25.13 -0.67
C THR A 200 -13.67 24.37 -0.30
N LEU A 201 -13.08 23.64 -1.24
CA LEU A 201 -11.89 22.82 -0.99
C LEU A 201 -10.68 23.66 -0.57
N ASN A 202 -10.52 24.87 -1.09
CA ASN A 202 -9.43 25.76 -0.69
C ASN A 202 -9.65 26.35 0.71
N VAL A 203 -10.89 26.71 1.09
CA VAL A 203 -11.22 27.10 2.47
C VAL A 203 -10.92 25.96 3.43
N LEU A 204 -11.38 24.75 3.10
CA LEU A 204 -11.12 23.54 3.90
C LEU A 204 -9.62 23.25 4.01
N ALA A 205 -8.84 23.44 2.95
CA ALA A 205 -7.40 23.19 2.98
C ALA A 205 -6.62 24.17 3.87
N ASP A 206 -7.15 25.36 4.14
CA ASP A 206 -6.58 26.31 5.10
C ASP A 206 -6.84 25.89 6.56
N LYS A 207 -7.99 25.28 6.84
CA LYS A 207 -8.40 24.85 8.19
C LYS A 207 -8.01 23.41 8.53
N ILE A 208 -7.94 22.52 7.53
CA ILE A 208 -7.70 21.08 7.68
C ILE A 208 -6.32 20.73 7.10
N PRO A 209 -5.25 20.73 7.91
CA PRO A 209 -3.88 20.57 7.41
C PRO A 209 -3.57 19.19 6.80
N ASN A 210 -4.32 18.15 7.17
CA ASN A 210 -4.16 16.78 6.66
C ASN A 210 -5.10 16.42 5.49
N LEU A 211 -5.79 17.40 4.89
CA LEU A 211 -6.53 17.21 3.65
C LEU A 211 -5.56 17.19 2.46
N ILE A 212 -5.41 16.06 1.80
CA ILE A 212 -4.43 15.86 0.72
C ILE A 212 -5.10 15.14 -0.44
N GLY A 213 -4.73 15.46 -1.67
CA GLY A 213 -5.34 14.79 -2.80
C GLY A 213 -4.97 15.44 -4.11
N GLY A 214 -5.72 15.09 -5.15
CA GLY A 214 -5.46 15.67 -6.45
C GLY A 214 -6.37 15.10 -7.52
N SER A 215 -5.85 15.01 -8.73
CA SER A 215 -6.64 14.64 -9.89
C SER A 215 -5.86 13.77 -10.87
N ALA A 216 -6.62 12.96 -11.61
CA ALA A 216 -6.14 12.23 -12.77
C ALA A 216 -5.96 13.18 -13.97
N ASP A 217 -4.92 14.04 -13.92
CA ASP A 217 -4.54 14.98 -14.98
C ASP A 217 -5.57 16.09 -15.31
N LEU A 218 -6.58 16.28 -14.47
CA LEU A 218 -7.69 17.22 -14.70
C LEU A 218 -7.84 18.26 -13.58
N ALA A 219 -6.80 18.49 -12.76
CA ALA A 219 -6.88 19.34 -11.56
C ALA A 219 -7.50 20.74 -11.82
N HIS A 220 -7.13 21.38 -12.93
CA HIS A 220 -7.68 22.68 -13.32
C HIS A 220 -9.11 22.63 -13.87
N SER A 221 -9.51 21.50 -14.45
CA SER A 221 -10.85 21.25 -15.00
C SER A 221 -11.83 20.87 -13.90
N ASN A 222 -11.42 19.98 -12.98
CA ASN A 222 -12.19 19.59 -11.80
C ASN A 222 -12.20 20.67 -10.71
N LYS A 223 -11.25 21.64 -10.77
CA LYS A 223 -11.07 22.73 -9.79
C LYS A 223 -10.61 22.27 -8.41
N VAL A 224 -9.81 21.21 -8.33
CA VAL A 224 -9.39 20.60 -7.05
C VAL A 224 -7.97 20.97 -6.59
N PHE A 225 -7.28 21.86 -7.31
CA PHE A 225 -5.94 22.29 -6.93
C PHE A 225 -5.99 23.16 -5.65
N LEU A 226 -5.22 22.75 -4.64
CA LEU A 226 -5.07 23.44 -3.36
C LEU A 226 -4.01 24.55 -3.49
N LYS A 227 -4.47 25.79 -3.58
CA LYS A 227 -3.62 26.97 -3.81
C LYS A 227 -2.65 27.15 -2.64
N GLY A 228 -1.37 27.34 -2.95
CA GLY A 228 -0.33 27.58 -1.96
C GLY A 228 0.03 26.38 -1.07
N LYS A 229 -0.51 25.18 -1.32
CA LYS A 229 -0.24 23.97 -0.51
C LYS A 229 0.81 23.03 -1.11
N GLY A 230 1.50 23.46 -2.16
CA GLY A 230 2.60 22.72 -2.80
C GLY A 230 2.18 21.43 -3.51
N GLU A 231 3.11 20.84 -4.24
CA GLU A 231 2.92 19.58 -4.97
C GLU A 231 3.62 18.44 -4.24
N PHE A 232 2.92 17.31 -4.08
CA PHE A 232 3.48 16.13 -3.46
C PHE A 232 4.43 15.43 -4.43
N TYR A 233 5.69 15.32 -4.03
CA TYR A 233 6.73 14.60 -4.76
C TYR A 233 7.83 14.12 -3.81
N CYS A 234 8.77 13.30 -4.28
CA CYS A 234 9.83 12.75 -3.44
C CYS A 234 10.69 13.83 -2.75
N ASP A 235 10.95 14.93 -3.46
CA ASP A 235 11.76 16.05 -2.94
C ASP A 235 10.90 17.09 -2.19
N THR A 236 9.57 16.99 -2.30
CA THR A 236 8.58 17.87 -1.66
C THR A 236 7.46 17.06 -0.98
N PRO A 237 7.79 16.18 -0.02
CA PRO A 237 6.83 15.23 0.55
C PRO A 237 5.75 15.90 1.42
N SER A 238 5.92 17.17 1.78
CA SER A 238 4.91 17.97 2.49
C SER A 238 3.86 18.61 1.57
N GLY A 239 4.03 18.53 0.25
CA GLY A 239 3.05 19.05 -0.69
C GLY A 239 1.72 18.30 -0.61
N ARG A 240 0.61 19.01 -0.85
CA ARG A 240 -0.74 18.45 -0.66
C ARG A 240 -1.51 18.22 -1.97
N ASN A 241 -0.92 18.58 -3.11
CA ASN A 241 -1.45 18.30 -4.43
C ASN A 241 -0.76 17.09 -5.06
N ILE A 242 -1.48 15.99 -5.26
CA ILE A 242 -0.97 14.78 -5.91
C ILE A 242 -1.30 14.79 -7.40
N HIS A 243 -0.27 14.65 -8.23
CA HIS A 243 -0.42 14.45 -9.67
C HIS A 243 -0.52 12.95 -9.98
N PHE A 244 -1.73 12.41 -9.99
CA PHE A 244 -1.96 10.99 -10.29
C PHE A 244 -1.66 10.65 -11.76
N GLY A 245 -1.79 11.62 -12.67
CA GLY A 245 -1.74 11.41 -14.12
C GLY A 245 -3.01 10.72 -14.64
N ILE A 246 -3.06 10.35 -15.91
CA ILE A 246 -4.22 9.68 -16.54
C ILE A 246 -4.31 8.22 -16.03
N ARG A 247 -4.76 8.06 -14.78
CA ARG A 247 -4.65 6.86 -13.95
C ARG A 247 -5.79 6.79 -12.93
N GLU A 248 -7.04 6.94 -13.38
CA GLU A 248 -8.21 7.06 -12.51
C GLU A 248 -8.37 5.82 -11.61
N HIS A 249 -8.09 4.64 -12.16
CA HIS A 249 -8.24 3.39 -11.43
C HIS A 249 -7.17 3.25 -10.34
N ALA A 250 -5.90 3.55 -10.65
CA ALA A 250 -4.86 3.59 -9.62
C ALA A 250 -5.06 4.74 -8.62
N MET A 251 -5.59 5.90 -9.04
CA MET A 251 -5.96 6.99 -8.13
C MET A 251 -7.00 6.52 -7.11
N GLY A 252 -8.08 5.88 -7.56
CA GLY A 252 -9.10 5.33 -6.66
C GLY A 252 -8.52 4.35 -5.64
N ALA A 253 -7.67 3.42 -6.09
CA ALA A 253 -7.00 2.47 -5.21
C ALA A 253 -6.00 3.14 -4.24
N ALA A 254 -5.25 4.15 -4.71
CA ALA A 254 -4.31 4.91 -3.89
C ALA A 254 -5.04 5.72 -2.81
N VAL A 255 -6.15 6.37 -3.15
CA VAL A 255 -7.02 7.08 -2.19
C VAL A 255 -7.55 6.13 -1.12
N ASN A 256 -7.95 4.90 -1.49
CA ASN A 256 -8.33 3.88 -0.51
C ASN A 256 -7.16 3.52 0.41
N GLY A 257 -5.96 3.30 -0.14
CA GLY A 257 -4.76 3.00 0.65
C GLY A 257 -4.37 4.14 1.61
N MET A 258 -4.51 5.39 1.15
CA MET A 258 -4.30 6.59 1.96
C MET A 258 -5.30 6.67 3.12
N ALA A 259 -6.58 6.37 2.87
CA ALA A 259 -7.60 6.34 3.91
C ALA A 259 -7.36 5.20 4.92
N LEU A 260 -6.96 4.02 4.44
CA LEU A 260 -6.64 2.85 5.28
C LEU A 260 -5.43 3.07 6.18
N HIS A 261 -4.41 3.80 5.71
CA HIS A 261 -3.24 4.14 6.51
C HIS A 261 -3.61 5.02 7.72
N GLY A 262 -4.61 5.90 7.55
CA GLY A 262 -5.01 6.87 8.57
C GLY A 262 -4.05 8.08 8.68
N GLY A 263 -4.48 9.09 9.43
CA GLY A 263 -3.74 10.34 9.62
C GLY A 263 -4.01 11.42 8.56
N ILE A 264 -4.60 11.08 7.42
CA ILE A 264 -4.92 12.02 6.34
C ILE A 264 -6.35 11.87 5.86
N ILE A 265 -6.89 12.94 5.27
CA ILE A 265 -8.18 12.96 4.59
C ILE A 265 -7.90 13.02 3.08
N PRO A 266 -7.93 11.89 2.37
CA PRO A 266 -7.60 11.85 0.96
C PRO A 266 -8.77 12.26 0.07
N PHE A 267 -8.48 12.88 -1.07
CA PHE A 267 -9.45 13.02 -2.16
C PHE A 267 -8.82 12.73 -3.54
N GLY A 268 -9.66 12.32 -4.49
CA GLY A 268 -9.30 12.14 -5.89
C GLY A 268 -10.40 12.67 -6.80
N ALA A 269 -10.03 13.20 -7.95
CA ALA A 269 -10.95 13.77 -8.92
C ALA A 269 -10.57 13.43 -10.36
N THR A 270 -11.56 13.24 -11.22
CA THR A 270 -11.42 13.11 -12.67
C THR A 270 -12.61 13.79 -13.34
#